data_AF-A0A0K8RN30-F1
#
_entry.id   AF-A0A0K8RN30-F1
#
_cell.length_a   1.000
_cell.length_b   1.000
_cell.length_c   1.000
_cell.angle_alpha   90.00
_cell.angle_beta   90.00
_cell.angle_gamma   90.00
#
_symmetry.space_group_name_H-M   'P 1'
#
loop_
_entity.id
_entity.type
_entity.pdbx_description
1 polymer ?
#
loop_
_entity_poly.entity_id
_entity_poly.type
_entity_poly.pdbx_seq_one_letter_code
_entity_poly.pdbx_strand_id
1 'polypeptide(L)'
;DTLPSEQPRQFQLLGRPFVGDSMKNSGLFFFIMRTTRLIVAMFLLFAICKASATKVVIKGTGSLAPDCDERIKGLCKNHTLGALKEVDVNLRDCKGICTYRPPGRDIVQEGDFWVRNLKYEDVTLPEGMPCGFMAACDKYGKCFCEFCKKGSKK
;
A
#
# COMPACT_ATOMS: atom_id res chain seq x y z
N ASP A 1 -7.19 46.10 34.10
CA ASP A 1 -6.94 44.76 33.55
C ASP A 1 -8.00 44.37 32.53
N THR A 2 -7.52 43.84 31.40
CA THR A 2 -8.20 42.96 30.41
C THR A 2 -9.21 43.56 29.40
N LEU A 3 -8.82 43.47 28.11
CA LEU A 3 -9.54 43.66 26.82
C LEU A 3 -10.57 42.50 26.56
N PRO A 4 -11.25 42.38 25.39
CA PRO A 4 -12.29 43.22 24.75
C PRO A 4 -13.53 42.38 24.31
N SER A 5 -14.63 42.99 23.87
CA SER A 5 -15.53 42.37 22.88
C SER A 5 -16.67 43.30 22.47
N GLU A 6 -16.58 43.91 21.28
CA GLU A 6 -17.78 44.39 20.60
C GLU A 6 -17.55 44.45 19.07
N GLN A 7 -18.49 43.89 18.33
CA GLN A 7 -18.60 43.88 16.86
C GLN A 7 -19.92 44.60 16.55
N PRO A 8 -20.04 45.48 15.52
CA PRO A 8 -20.68 45.01 14.27
C PRO A 8 -20.39 45.77 12.94
N ARG A 9 -20.63 45.01 11.86
CA ARG A 9 -21.28 45.30 10.55
C ARG A 9 -20.98 46.57 9.71
N GLN A 10 -20.82 46.27 8.40
CA GLN A 10 -21.55 46.80 7.21
C GLN A 10 -20.87 47.84 6.28
N PHE A 11 -20.82 47.42 5.00
CA PHE A 11 -21.18 48.16 3.77
C PHE A 11 -20.14 48.95 2.96
N GLN A 12 -19.90 48.42 1.74
CA GLN A 12 -19.80 49.05 0.41
C GLN A 12 -18.99 50.34 0.21
N LEU A 13 -18.17 50.38 -0.85
CA LEU A 13 -18.48 51.19 -2.04
C LEU A 13 -17.48 50.97 -3.20
N LEU A 14 -18.05 51.06 -4.41
CA LEU A 14 -17.43 50.96 -5.73
C LEU A 14 -16.37 52.03 -5.99
N GLY A 15 -15.31 51.66 -6.72
CA GLY A 15 -14.42 52.59 -7.39
C GLY A 15 -13.58 51.90 -8.48
N ARG A 16 -14.06 51.91 -9.73
CA ARG A 16 -13.19 51.86 -10.92
C ARG A 16 -12.72 53.30 -11.22
N PRO A 17 -11.81 53.56 -12.18
CA PRO A 17 -10.58 52.88 -12.59
C PRO A 17 -9.37 53.85 -12.53
N PHE A 18 -8.14 53.37 -12.34
CA PHE A 18 -6.96 54.14 -12.74
C PHE A 18 -6.11 53.28 -13.68
N VAL A 19 -6.13 53.69 -14.95
CA VAL A 19 -5.18 53.26 -15.98
C VAL A 19 -3.79 53.69 -15.51
N GLY A 20 -2.91 52.71 -15.31
CA GLY A 20 -1.50 52.90 -15.05
C GLY A 20 -0.69 52.01 -15.99
N ASP A 21 -0.02 52.67 -16.92
CA ASP A 21 1.06 52.24 -17.81
C ASP A 21 1.57 50.78 -17.80
N SER A 22 1.55 50.23 -19.02
CA SER A 22 2.60 49.48 -19.70
C SER A 22 3.76 48.86 -18.92
N MET A 23 4.01 47.61 -19.29
CA MET A 23 5.26 46.85 -19.11
C MET A 23 5.59 46.36 -17.70
N LYS A 24 4.76 45.45 -17.16
CA LYS A 24 5.17 44.63 -16.00
C LYS A 24 4.42 43.31 -15.87
N ASN A 25 4.14 42.58 -16.96
CA ASN A 25 3.40 41.32 -16.81
C ASN A 25 3.83 40.14 -17.68
N SER A 26 4.76 40.31 -18.63
CA SER A 26 5.22 39.19 -19.46
C SER A 26 5.84 38.08 -18.61
N GLY A 27 6.64 38.42 -17.59
CA GLY A 27 7.20 37.44 -16.65
C GLY A 27 6.14 36.69 -15.86
N LEU A 28 5.18 37.41 -15.26
CA LEU A 28 4.11 36.82 -14.44
C LEU A 28 3.23 35.87 -15.26
N PHE A 29 2.90 36.22 -16.52
CA PHE A 29 2.16 35.33 -17.42
C PHE A 29 2.94 34.07 -17.79
N PHE A 30 4.27 34.16 -18.01
CA PHE A 30 5.12 32.98 -18.21
C PHE A 30 5.20 32.10 -16.95
N PHE A 31 5.28 32.70 -15.76
CA PHE A 31 5.25 31.97 -14.50
C PHE A 31 3.92 31.23 -14.33
N ILE A 32 2.78 31.90 -14.52
CA ILE A 32 1.44 31.31 -14.37
C ILE A 32 1.19 30.16 -15.38
N MET A 33 1.63 30.31 -16.63
CA MET A 33 1.53 29.24 -17.63
C MET A 33 2.38 28.01 -17.27
N ARG A 34 3.57 28.22 -16.67
CA ARG A 34 4.48 27.15 -16.26
C ARG A 34 4.00 26.42 -15.01
N THR A 35 3.45 27.12 -14.01
CA THR A 35 2.86 26.49 -12.82
C THR A 35 1.64 25.67 -13.17
N THR A 36 0.77 26.16 -14.05
CA THR A 36 -0.42 25.41 -14.47
C THR A 36 -0.06 24.06 -15.11
N ARG A 37 0.99 24.01 -15.96
CA ARG A 37 1.47 22.76 -16.56
C ARG A 37 2.07 21.78 -15.55
N LEU A 38 2.82 22.29 -14.56
CA LEU A 38 3.40 21.46 -13.49
C LEU A 38 2.30 20.88 -12.59
N ILE A 39 1.30 21.67 -12.24
CA ILE A 39 0.17 21.25 -11.41
C ILE A 39 -0.64 20.16 -12.13
N VAL A 40 -0.94 20.34 -13.42
CA VAL A 40 -1.65 19.33 -14.24
C VAL A 40 -0.83 18.05 -14.37
N ALA A 41 0.49 18.13 -14.55
CA ALA A 41 1.37 16.96 -14.58
C ALA A 41 1.40 16.21 -13.23
N MET A 42 1.43 16.93 -12.09
CA MET A 42 1.34 16.31 -10.77
C MET A 42 -0.01 15.63 -10.54
N PHE A 43 -1.12 16.23 -10.99
CA PHE A 43 -2.46 15.61 -10.90
C PHE A 43 -2.59 14.37 -11.79
N LEU A 44 -1.99 14.37 -12.99
CA LEU A 44 -1.91 13.19 -13.85
C LEU A 44 -1.13 12.05 -13.20
N LEU A 45 0.00 12.33 -12.54
CA LEU A 45 0.74 11.33 -11.77
C LEU A 45 -0.09 10.78 -10.59
N PHE A 46 -0.84 11.62 -9.89
CA PHE A 46 -1.74 11.19 -8.82
C PHE A 46 -2.94 10.35 -9.31
N ALA A 47 -3.45 10.62 -10.51
CA ALA A 47 -4.54 9.85 -11.10
C ALA A 47 -4.11 8.43 -11.49
N ILE A 48 -2.85 8.23 -11.90
CA ILE A 48 -2.30 6.90 -12.24
C ILE A 48 -1.98 6.10 -10.97
N CYS A 49 -1.67 6.76 -9.85
CA CYS A 49 -1.30 6.11 -8.59
C CYS A 49 -2.47 5.77 -7.65
N LYS A 50 -3.74 5.87 -8.08
CA LYS A 50 -4.87 5.34 -7.29
C LYS A 50 -5.08 3.84 -7.52
N ALA A 51 -4.07 3.05 -7.17
CA ALA A 51 -4.33 1.72 -6.65
C ALA A 51 -4.62 1.90 -5.16
N SER A 52 -5.91 1.95 -4.81
CA SER A 52 -6.41 1.87 -3.45
C SER A 52 -5.94 0.53 -2.86
N ALA A 53 -4.69 0.49 -2.36
CA ALA A 53 -4.16 -0.66 -1.69
C ALA A 53 -4.93 -0.81 -0.39
N THR A 54 -5.93 -1.68 -0.39
CA THR A 54 -6.41 -2.32 0.84
C THR A 54 -5.14 -2.76 1.57
N LYS A 55 -4.88 -2.18 2.74
CA LYS A 55 -3.61 -2.35 3.46
C LYS A 55 -3.55 -3.77 4.02
N VAL A 56 -3.29 -4.74 3.16
CA VAL A 56 -2.98 -6.12 3.51
C VAL A 56 -1.63 -6.08 4.21
N VAL A 57 -1.60 -6.55 5.46
CA VAL A 57 -0.35 -6.64 6.21
C VAL A 57 0.43 -7.83 5.69
N ILE A 58 1.67 -7.63 5.26
CA ILE A 58 2.57 -8.74 4.89
C ILE A 58 3.63 -8.86 5.98
N LYS A 59 3.81 -10.08 6.48
CA LYS A 59 4.84 -10.45 7.45
C LYS A 59 5.79 -11.47 6.85
N GLY A 60 7.00 -11.51 7.41
CA GLY A 60 8.01 -12.50 7.03
C GLY A 60 8.72 -12.27 5.70
N THR A 61 8.41 -11.16 4.99
CA THR A 61 9.07 -10.75 3.74
C THR A 61 10.18 -9.73 3.92
N GLY A 62 10.60 -9.42 5.16
CA GLY A 62 11.56 -8.34 5.43
C GLY A 62 12.96 -8.50 4.79
N SER A 63 13.30 -9.70 4.32
CA SER A 63 14.52 -9.97 3.55
C SER A 63 14.32 -9.96 2.03
N LEU A 64 13.10 -9.74 1.55
CA LEU A 64 12.73 -9.69 0.14
C LEU A 64 12.63 -8.24 -0.36
N ALA A 65 12.73 -8.09 -1.68
CA ALA A 65 12.45 -6.82 -2.33
C ALA A 65 10.94 -6.50 -2.24
N PRO A 66 10.55 -5.22 -2.19
CA PRO A 66 9.15 -4.81 -2.13
C PRO A 66 8.33 -5.30 -3.34
N ASP A 67 8.97 -5.53 -4.50
CA ASP A 67 8.31 -6.09 -5.68
C ASP A 67 7.84 -7.54 -5.46
N CYS A 68 8.41 -8.25 -4.48
CA CYS A 68 7.99 -9.60 -4.12
C CYS A 68 6.64 -9.61 -3.38
N ASP A 69 6.28 -8.53 -2.68
CA ASP A 69 5.07 -8.45 -1.88
C ASP A 69 3.81 -8.59 -2.73
N GLU A 70 3.76 -7.97 -3.91
CA GLU A 70 2.63 -8.09 -4.84
C GLU A 70 2.49 -9.52 -5.36
N ARG A 71 3.61 -10.18 -5.66
CA ARG A 71 3.61 -11.59 -6.10
C ARG A 71 3.10 -12.52 -5.00
N ILE A 72 3.43 -12.22 -3.75
CA ILE A 72 2.99 -12.96 -2.56
C ILE A 72 1.49 -12.77 -2.30
N LYS A 73 0.99 -11.53 -2.34
CA LYS A 73 -0.46 -11.26 -2.27
C LYS A 73 -1.20 -12.02 -3.37
N GLY A 74 -0.61 -12.07 -4.56
CA GLY A 74 -1.12 -12.80 -5.71
C GLY A 74 -1.23 -14.32 -5.49
N LEU A 75 -0.60 -14.91 -4.47
CA LEU A 75 -0.81 -16.32 -4.11
C LEU A 75 -2.13 -16.53 -3.37
N CYS A 76 -2.58 -15.53 -2.61
CA CYS A 76 -3.77 -15.55 -1.77
C CYS A 76 -5.04 -15.18 -2.58
N LYS A 77 -5.49 -16.05 -3.50
CA LYS A 77 -6.63 -15.74 -4.41
C LYS A 77 -8.01 -16.22 -3.94
N ASN A 78 -8.16 -16.80 -2.75
CA ASN A 78 -9.46 -17.31 -2.32
C ASN A 78 -10.43 -16.21 -1.87
N HIS A 79 -11.10 -15.59 -2.84
CA HIS A 79 -12.15 -14.61 -2.62
C HIS A 79 -13.38 -15.18 -1.88
N THR A 80 -13.53 -16.51 -1.86
CA THR A 80 -14.60 -17.22 -1.15
C THR A 80 -14.47 -17.15 0.38
N LEU A 81 -13.26 -16.92 0.90
CA LEU A 81 -12.99 -16.83 2.33
C LEU A 81 -13.19 -15.41 2.89
N GLY A 82 -13.49 -14.43 2.02
CA GLY A 82 -13.72 -13.04 2.38
C GLY A 82 -12.53 -12.13 2.01
N ALA A 83 -12.42 -11.00 2.71
CA ALA A 83 -11.38 -10.01 2.44
C ALA A 83 -10.04 -10.46 3.03
N LEU A 84 -8.96 -10.39 2.25
CA LEU A 84 -7.61 -10.68 2.72
C LEU A 84 -7.18 -9.61 3.73
N LYS A 85 -6.76 -10.03 4.92
CA LYS A 85 -6.33 -9.14 6.00
C LYS A 85 -4.81 -9.13 6.13
N GLU A 86 -4.21 -10.31 6.10
CA GLU A 86 -2.81 -10.51 6.40
C GLU A 86 -2.23 -11.70 5.62
N VAL A 87 -0.98 -11.60 5.23
CA VAL A 87 -0.20 -12.68 4.63
C VAL A 87 1.07 -12.85 5.45
N ASP A 88 1.24 -14.00 6.09
CA ASP A 88 2.47 -14.33 6.81
C ASP A 88 3.30 -15.30 5.98
N VAL A 89 4.55 -14.96 5.70
CA VAL A 89 5.41 -15.75 4.82
C VAL A 89 6.58 -16.31 5.60
N ASN A 90 6.69 -17.64 5.60
CA ASN A 90 7.85 -18.32 6.12
C ASN A 90 8.75 -18.77 4.97
N LEU A 91 9.76 -17.95 4.69
CA LEU A 91 10.70 -18.17 3.59
C LEU A 91 11.47 -19.48 3.73
N ARG A 92 11.90 -19.85 4.95
CA ARG A 92 12.68 -21.07 5.18
C ARG A 92 11.90 -22.34 4.86
N ASP A 93 10.61 -22.31 5.14
CA ASP A 93 9.71 -23.43 4.89
C ASP A 93 9.01 -23.32 3.53
N CYS A 94 9.33 -22.29 2.72
CA CYS A 94 8.70 -22.04 1.43
C CYS A 94 7.16 -22.07 1.47
N LYS A 95 6.59 -21.57 2.58
CA LYS A 95 5.15 -21.54 2.85
C LYS A 95 4.69 -20.14 3.21
N GLY A 96 3.42 -19.86 2.92
CA GLY A 96 2.73 -18.68 3.41
C GLY A 96 1.38 -19.04 3.99
N ILE A 97 0.90 -18.22 4.90
CA ILE A 97 -0.43 -18.32 5.51
C ILE A 97 -1.20 -17.06 5.14
N CYS A 98 -2.26 -17.22 4.38
CA CYS A 98 -3.19 -16.18 4.03
C CYS A 98 -4.30 -16.13 5.09
N THR A 99 -4.46 -14.99 5.75
CA THR A 99 -5.53 -14.76 6.74
C THR A 99 -6.63 -13.90 6.14
N TYR A 100 -7.83 -14.47 6.07
CA TYR A 100 -9.03 -13.86 5.54
C TYR A 100 -10.01 -13.51 6.63
N ARG A 101 -10.79 -12.46 6.37
CA ARG A 101 -11.93 -12.06 7.20
C ARG A 101 -13.23 -12.26 6.42
N PRO A 102 -14.01 -13.29 6.77
CA PRO A 102 -15.34 -13.49 6.20
C PRO A 102 -16.27 -12.30 6.50
N PRO A 103 -17.29 -12.07 5.65
CA PRO A 103 -18.33 -11.11 5.95
C PRO A 103 -19.14 -11.56 7.19
N GLY A 104 -19.55 -10.60 8.02
CA GLY A 104 -20.37 -10.85 9.21
C GLY A 104 -19.76 -10.27 10.49
N ARG A 105 -20.16 -10.83 11.63
CA ARG A 105 -19.66 -10.42 12.95
C ARG A 105 -18.19 -10.81 13.12
N ASP A 106 -17.44 -9.93 13.78
CA ASP A 106 -16.02 -10.13 14.12
C ASP A 106 -15.77 -11.34 15.00
N ILE A 107 -16.77 -11.68 15.80
CA ILE A 107 -16.73 -12.78 16.76
C ILE A 107 -17.92 -13.67 16.45
N VAL A 108 -17.64 -14.95 16.26
CA VAL A 108 -18.62 -16.00 16.02
C VAL A 108 -18.53 -16.99 17.18
N GLN A 109 -19.66 -17.54 17.57
CA GLN A 109 -19.73 -18.56 18.59
C GLN A 109 -19.49 -19.92 17.92
N GLU A 110 -18.42 -20.60 18.32
CA GLU A 110 -18.07 -21.94 17.87
C GLU A 110 -18.16 -22.88 19.08
N GLY A 111 -19.24 -23.65 19.15
CA GLY A 111 -19.62 -24.37 20.37
C GLY A 111 -19.93 -23.41 21.51
N ASP A 112 -19.26 -23.58 22.66
CA ASP A 112 -19.43 -22.73 23.83
C ASP A 112 -18.46 -21.52 23.87
N PHE A 113 -17.60 -21.38 22.87
CA PHE A 113 -16.54 -20.36 22.85
C PHE A 113 -16.81 -19.25 21.82
N TRP A 114 -16.45 -18.02 22.19
CA TRP A 114 -16.47 -16.86 21.31
C TRP A 114 -15.11 -16.71 20.62
N VAL A 115 -15.05 -17.03 19.33
CA VAL A 115 -13.82 -17.00 18.53
C VAL A 115 -13.86 -15.89 17.49
N ARG A 116 -12.69 -15.36 17.13
CA ARG A 116 -12.58 -14.39 16.03
C ARG A 116 -12.93 -15.07 14.73
N ASN A 117 -13.81 -14.45 13.94
CA ASN A 117 -14.20 -14.93 12.62
C ASN A 117 -13.08 -14.66 11.62
N LEU A 118 -12.09 -15.55 11.60
CA LEU A 118 -10.95 -15.52 10.70
C LEU A 118 -10.86 -16.87 10.01
N LYS A 119 -10.50 -16.86 8.73
CA LYS A 119 -10.18 -18.07 7.97
C LYS A 119 -8.74 -18.03 7.52
N TYR A 120 -8.12 -19.19 7.51
CA TYR A 120 -6.71 -19.35 7.17
C TYR A 120 -6.59 -20.27 5.96
N GLU A 121 -5.62 -19.98 5.11
CA GLU A 121 -5.25 -20.81 3.97
C GLU A 121 -3.73 -20.91 3.91
N ASP A 122 -3.22 -22.15 3.85
CA ASP A 122 -1.82 -22.41 3.59
C ASP A 122 -1.55 -22.38 2.09
N VAL A 123 -0.57 -21.58 1.68
CA VAL A 123 -0.10 -21.49 0.31
C VAL A 123 1.36 -21.91 0.22
N THR A 124 1.73 -22.58 -0.87
CA THR A 124 3.12 -22.93 -1.14
C THR A 124 3.75 -21.83 -1.99
N LEU A 125 4.97 -21.40 -1.62
CA LEU A 125 5.72 -20.41 -2.38
C LEU A 125 6.16 -21.01 -3.73
N PRO A 126 6.18 -20.21 -4.81
CA PRO A 126 6.51 -20.70 -6.14
C PRO A 126 7.99 -21.11 -6.23
N GLU A 127 8.27 -22.05 -7.15
CA GLU A 127 9.64 -22.47 -7.44
C GLU A 127 10.52 -21.27 -7.83
N GLY A 128 11.76 -21.28 -7.34
CA GLY A 128 12.73 -20.21 -7.59
C GLY A 128 12.63 -19.02 -6.63
N MET A 129 11.66 -18.99 -5.71
CA MET A 129 11.63 -17.95 -4.68
C MET A 129 12.84 -18.04 -3.75
N PRO A 130 13.50 -16.91 -3.42
CA PRO A 130 14.63 -16.93 -2.52
C PRO A 130 14.17 -17.24 -1.09
N CYS A 131 14.68 -18.33 -0.52
CA CYS A 131 14.36 -18.80 0.83
C CYS A 131 15.51 -18.61 1.84
N GLY A 132 16.69 -18.20 1.33
CA GLY A 132 17.90 -17.98 2.12
C GLY A 132 19.08 -17.60 1.22
N PHE A 133 20.28 -17.54 1.81
CA PHE A 133 21.49 -17.19 1.07
C PHE A 133 21.80 -18.23 -0.02
N MET A 134 21.72 -17.81 -1.29
CA MET A 134 21.86 -18.68 -2.47
C MET A 134 20.97 -19.93 -2.45
N ALA A 135 19.84 -19.86 -1.75
CA ALA A 135 18.88 -20.95 -1.63
C ALA A 135 17.54 -20.52 -2.24
N ALA A 136 16.90 -21.46 -2.94
CA ALA A 136 15.62 -21.22 -3.60
C ALA A 136 14.61 -22.31 -3.24
N CYS A 137 13.32 -21.94 -3.26
CA CYS A 137 12.23 -22.87 -3.11
C CYS A 137 12.18 -23.83 -4.29
N ASP A 138 12.05 -25.12 -4.00
CA ASP A 138 11.78 -26.15 -4.98
C ASP A 138 10.28 -26.29 -5.28
N LYS A 139 9.94 -27.12 -6.27
CA LYS A 139 8.56 -27.46 -6.62
C LYS A 139 7.77 -28.19 -5.51
N TYR A 140 8.44 -28.67 -4.47
CA TYR A 140 7.83 -29.37 -3.33
C TYR A 140 7.57 -28.44 -2.15
N GLY A 141 7.87 -27.14 -2.28
CA GLY A 141 7.74 -26.18 -1.18
C GLY A 141 8.80 -26.40 -0.10
N LYS A 142 10.03 -26.77 -0.48
CA LYS A 142 11.18 -26.85 0.42
C LYS A 142 12.27 -25.89 -0.03
N CYS A 143 12.95 -25.29 0.95
CA CYS A 143 14.12 -24.49 0.67
C CYS A 143 15.31 -25.39 0.32
N PHE A 144 15.85 -25.21 -0.88
CA PHE A 144 16.96 -25.99 -1.41
C PHE A 144 18.20 -25.10 -1.61
N CYS A 145 19.32 -25.51 -1.02
CA CYS A 145 20.63 -24.90 -1.24
C CYS A 145 21.56 -25.90 -1.95
N GLU A 146 21.87 -25.63 -3.21
CA GLU A 146 22.73 -26.49 -4.02
C GLU A 146 24.16 -26.54 -3.47
N PHE A 147 24.67 -25.38 -3.00
CA PHE A 147 26.00 -25.27 -2.39
C PHE A 147 26.13 -26.16 -1.16
N CYS A 148 25.18 -26.10 -0.23
CA CYS A 148 25.20 -26.93 0.98
C CYS A 148 25.12 -28.43 0.64
N LYS A 149 24.26 -28.82 -0.31
CA LYS A 149 24.09 -30.23 -0.68
C LYS A 149 25.32 -30.82 -1.37
N LYS A 150 26.03 -30.04 -2.19
CA LYS A 150 27.28 -30.49 -2.84
C LYS A 150 28.41 -30.71 -1.83
N GLY A 151 28.47 -29.91 -0.77
CA GLY A 151 29.49 -30.02 0.28
C GLY A 151 29.29 -31.19 1.28
N SER A 152 28.11 -31.82 1.30
CA SER A 152 27.80 -32.93 2.22
C SER A 152 28.17 -34.32 1.69
N LYS A 153 28.66 -34.43 0.44
CA LYS A 153 29.19 -35.70 -0.09
C LYS A 153 30.63 -35.86 0.41
N LYS A 154 30.79 -36.47 1.58
CA LYS A 154 32.08 -36.89 2.12
C LYS A 154 32.06 -38.39 2.36
#